data_AF-A0AAV6JX18-F1
#
_entry.id   AF-A0AAV6JX18-F1
#
_cell.length_a   1.000
_cell.length_b   1.000
_cell.length_c   1.000
_cell.angle_alpha   90.00
_cell.angle_beta   90.00
_cell.angle_gamma   90.00
#
_symmetry.space_group_name_H-M   'P 1'
#
loop_
_entity.id
_entity.type
_entity.pdbx_description
1 polymer ?
#
loop_
_entity_poly.entity_id
_entity_poly.type
_entity_poly.pdbx_seq_one_letter_code
_entity_poly.pdbx_strand_id
1 'polypeptide(L)'
;MESGHPNFKKGNLVWGITGWEEYSLITTPEEDLFKIDHTDVPLSYYTGILGMPGMTAHAGFYEICAPKKGEYVFVSAAAGAVGQLVGQFAKLMGCYVVGSAGSQEKFDLLKNKFGFDVAFNYKEEHDLDAALKRGFPEGIDIYFDNVGGKMLDAVLLNMRNHGRIALCGMVSQYNLEQPDGVNNLMNLVYKRVRMEGFVVFDYNPFYSKFLETACPALYPRRKNSLRGRCR
;
A
#
# COMPACT_ATOMS: atom_id res chain seq x y z
N MET A 1 25.89 -10.79 8.21
CA MET A 1 26.39 -11.27 6.91
C MET A 1 27.90 -11.44 6.95
N GLU A 2 28.42 -12.46 6.28
CA GLU A 2 29.81 -12.54 5.79
C GLU A 2 29.76 -12.46 4.26
N SER A 3 30.73 -11.81 3.62
CA SER A 3 30.69 -11.62 2.16
C SER A 3 32.09 -11.50 1.56
N GLY A 4 32.26 -12.10 0.38
CA GLY A 4 33.40 -11.87 -0.51
C GLY A 4 33.14 -10.79 -1.56
N HIS A 5 31.94 -10.19 -1.56
CA HIS A 5 31.52 -9.19 -2.55
C HIS A 5 31.99 -7.78 -2.13
N PRO A 6 32.60 -6.96 -3.00
CA PRO A 6 33.20 -5.67 -2.62
C PRO A 6 32.22 -4.67 -1.99
N ASN A 7 30.95 -4.69 -2.43
CA ASN A 7 29.90 -3.79 -1.94
C ASN A 7 29.26 -4.23 -0.60
N PHE A 8 29.56 -5.44 -0.12
CA PHE A 8 29.01 -5.98 1.13
C PHE A 8 30.13 -6.40 2.06
N LYS A 9 30.09 -5.93 3.31
CA LYS A 9 31.13 -6.24 4.31
C LYS A 9 30.57 -7.07 5.44
N LYS A 10 31.45 -7.84 6.10
CA LYS A 10 31.10 -8.53 7.34
C LYS A 10 30.46 -7.55 8.33
N GLY A 11 29.32 -7.94 8.90
CA GLY A 11 28.56 -7.12 9.83
C GLY A 11 27.59 -6.11 9.19
N ASN A 12 27.52 -6.00 7.85
CA ASN A 12 26.43 -5.25 7.23
C ASN A 12 25.08 -5.93 7.52
N LEU A 13 24.09 -5.08 7.78
CA LEU A 13 22.68 -5.45 7.86
C LEU A 13 22.06 -5.22 6.49
N VAL A 14 21.23 -6.16 6.05
CA VAL A 14 20.59 -6.16 4.74
C VAL A 14 19.15 -6.65 4.86
N TRP A 15 18.32 -6.28 3.89
CA TRP A 15 17.04 -6.93 3.64
C TRP A 15 16.94 -7.29 2.16
N GLY A 16 16.13 -8.29 1.83
CA GLY A 16 16.05 -8.80 0.47
C GLY A 16 15.43 -10.19 0.41
N ILE A 17 15.54 -10.85 -0.74
CA ILE A 17 15.05 -12.22 -0.94
C ILE A 17 16.05 -13.18 -0.30
N THR A 18 15.57 -14.08 0.57
CA THR A 18 16.39 -15.06 1.30
C THR A 18 15.60 -16.33 1.59
N GLY A 19 16.28 -17.42 1.97
CA GLY A 19 15.66 -18.68 2.37
C GLY A 19 14.99 -18.64 3.75
N TRP A 20 14.05 -19.57 3.99
CA TRP A 20 13.48 -19.82 5.32
C TRP A 20 14.38 -20.76 6.11
N GLU A 21 15.50 -20.21 6.60
CA GLU A 21 16.58 -20.95 7.24
C GLU A 21 17.41 -20.00 8.12
N GLU A 22 18.32 -20.55 8.94
CA GLU A 22 19.18 -19.73 9.82
C GLU A 22 20.29 -18.99 9.03
N TYR A 23 20.76 -19.57 7.91
CA TYR A 23 21.82 -19.01 7.08
C TYR A 23 21.56 -19.29 5.60
N SER A 24 21.57 -18.24 4.77
CA SER A 24 21.43 -18.35 3.32
C SER A 24 22.70 -17.94 2.59
N LEU A 25 23.08 -18.71 1.57
CA LEU A 25 24.09 -18.31 0.59
C LEU A 25 23.41 -17.53 -0.53
N ILE A 26 23.66 -16.22 -0.60
CA ILE A 26 23.15 -15.36 -1.67
C ILE A 26 24.23 -15.19 -2.75
N THR A 27 23.99 -15.72 -3.94
CA THR A 27 24.96 -15.69 -5.06
C THR A 27 24.87 -14.40 -5.88
N THR A 28 23.76 -13.67 -5.79
CA THR A 28 23.43 -12.45 -6.56
C THR A 28 23.11 -11.26 -5.64
N PRO A 29 24.02 -10.88 -4.72
CA PRO A 29 23.69 -9.93 -3.65
C PRO A 29 23.36 -8.51 -4.15
N GLU A 30 23.83 -8.08 -5.32
CA GLU A 30 23.53 -6.75 -5.87
C GLU A 30 22.11 -6.64 -6.45
N GLU A 31 21.51 -7.76 -6.83
CA GLU A 31 20.15 -7.83 -7.39
C GLU A 31 19.12 -8.06 -6.29
N ASP A 32 19.47 -8.89 -5.30
CA ASP A 32 18.52 -9.41 -4.31
C ASP A 32 18.52 -8.65 -2.98
N LEU A 33 19.57 -7.88 -2.67
CA LEU A 33 19.78 -7.30 -1.34
C LEU A 33 19.91 -5.78 -1.37
N PHE A 34 19.25 -5.18 -0.39
CA PHE A 34 19.35 -3.78 -0.05
C PHE A 34 20.09 -3.65 1.28
N LYS A 35 21.08 -2.75 1.31
CA LYS A 35 21.78 -2.43 2.54
C LYS A 35 20.90 -1.58 3.46
N ILE A 36 20.95 -1.90 4.75
CA ILE A 36 20.24 -1.15 5.80
C ILE A 36 21.18 -0.09 6.35
N ASP A 37 20.89 1.18 6.04
CA ASP A 37 21.63 2.33 6.57
C ASP A 37 20.93 2.96 7.80
N HIS A 38 19.58 2.96 7.84
CA HIS A 38 18.82 3.45 9.01
C HIS A 38 18.62 2.33 10.03
N THR A 39 19.49 2.30 11.04
CA THR A 39 19.49 1.31 12.13
C THR A 39 18.87 1.83 13.43
N ASP A 40 18.39 3.08 13.42
CA ASP A 40 17.70 3.75 14.52
C ASP A 40 16.19 3.46 14.58
N VAL A 41 15.72 2.54 13.73
CA VAL A 41 14.37 1.97 13.71
C VAL A 41 14.45 0.45 13.92
N PRO A 42 13.37 -0.22 14.39
CA PRO A 42 13.37 -1.67 14.52
C PRO A 42 13.69 -2.36 13.17
N LEU A 43 14.65 -3.28 13.16
CA LEU A 43 15.06 -3.97 11.92
C LEU A 43 13.91 -4.72 11.24
N SER A 44 12.92 -5.16 12.01
CA SER A 44 11.71 -5.78 11.49
C SER A 44 10.89 -4.86 10.57
N TYR A 45 11.12 -3.55 10.57
CA TYR A 45 10.42 -2.64 9.66
C TYR A 45 10.81 -2.86 8.20
N TYR A 46 12.01 -3.38 7.94
CA TYR A 46 12.49 -3.71 6.59
C TYR A 46 11.83 -4.96 5.98
N THR A 47 11.01 -5.69 6.73
CA THR A 47 10.11 -6.72 6.16
C THR A 47 8.73 -6.16 5.80
N GLY A 48 8.45 -4.90 6.16
CA GLY A 48 7.14 -4.26 6.03
C GLY A 48 7.24 -2.81 5.56
N ILE A 49 7.04 -1.86 6.47
CA ILE A 49 6.92 -0.42 6.19
C ILE A 49 8.15 0.20 5.52
N LEU A 50 9.36 -0.33 5.74
CA LEU A 50 10.58 0.11 5.06
C LEU A 50 11.08 -0.89 4.01
N GLY A 51 10.39 -2.01 3.86
CA GLY A 51 10.72 -3.05 2.89
C GLY A 51 9.81 -3.00 1.67
N MET A 52 9.71 -4.16 1.02
CA MET A 52 8.87 -4.36 -0.17
C MET A 52 7.41 -3.87 0.03
N PRO A 53 6.68 -4.19 1.13
CA PRO A 53 5.30 -3.71 1.28
C PRO A 53 5.14 -2.19 1.33
N GLY A 54 6.07 -1.49 2.00
CA GLY A 54 6.10 -0.03 2.04
C GLY A 54 6.37 0.59 0.67
N MET A 55 7.34 0.02 -0.06
CA MET A 55 7.65 0.45 -1.43
C MET A 55 6.47 0.20 -2.38
N THR A 56 5.77 -0.93 -2.25
CA THR A 56 4.55 -1.24 -3.03
C THR A 56 3.46 -0.20 -2.78
N ALA A 57 3.21 0.14 -1.52
CA ALA A 57 2.22 1.16 -1.17
C ALA A 57 2.59 2.53 -1.75
N HIS A 58 3.87 2.92 -1.66
CA HIS A 58 4.35 4.19 -2.17
C HIS A 58 4.27 4.27 -3.70
N ALA A 59 4.82 3.29 -4.42
CA ALA A 59 4.80 3.25 -5.88
C ALA A 59 3.37 3.21 -6.44
N GLY A 60 2.55 2.27 -5.94
CA GLY A 60 1.17 2.15 -6.39
C GLY A 60 0.35 3.40 -6.09
N PHE A 61 0.53 4.03 -4.94
CA PHE A 61 -0.25 5.21 -4.62
C PHE A 61 0.27 6.44 -5.37
N TYR A 62 1.54 6.81 -5.25
CA TYR A 62 2.04 8.06 -5.81
C TYR A 62 2.25 8.03 -7.32
N GLU A 63 2.81 6.94 -7.85
CA GLU A 63 3.16 6.84 -9.28
C GLU A 63 1.98 6.31 -10.09
N ILE A 64 1.32 5.23 -9.64
CA ILE A 64 0.19 4.64 -10.39
C ILE A 64 -1.10 5.43 -10.18
N CYS A 65 -1.51 5.76 -8.94
CA CYS A 65 -2.77 6.49 -8.76
C CYS A 65 -2.65 7.99 -9.07
N ALA A 66 -1.44 8.58 -8.98
CA ALA A 66 -1.19 10.01 -9.17
C ALA A 66 -2.20 10.92 -8.42
N PRO A 67 -2.25 10.81 -7.08
CA PRO A 67 -3.35 11.30 -6.26
C PRO A 67 -3.36 12.81 -6.16
N LYS A 68 -4.56 13.39 -6.08
CA LYS A 68 -4.79 14.81 -5.85
C LYS A 68 -5.51 15.03 -4.53
N LYS A 69 -5.19 16.15 -3.87
CA LYS A 69 -5.87 16.58 -2.66
C LYS A 69 -7.38 16.68 -2.90
N GLY A 70 -8.17 16.16 -1.96
CA GLY A 70 -9.64 16.16 -2.03
C GLY A 70 -10.26 15.00 -2.81
N GLU A 71 -9.46 14.10 -3.39
CA GLU A 71 -9.98 12.91 -4.06
C GLU A 71 -10.47 11.84 -3.07
N TYR A 72 -11.41 11.02 -3.55
CA TYR A 72 -12.04 9.93 -2.83
C TYR A 72 -11.32 8.59 -3.12
N VAL A 73 -10.66 8.04 -2.10
CA VAL A 73 -9.79 6.87 -2.21
C VAL A 73 -10.43 5.66 -1.51
N PHE A 74 -10.63 4.58 -2.25
CA PHE A 74 -10.98 3.28 -1.70
C PHE A 74 -9.76 2.36 -1.67
N VAL A 75 -9.57 1.64 -0.56
CA VAL A 75 -8.51 0.65 -0.39
C VAL A 75 -9.13 -0.69 0.03
N SER A 76 -8.93 -1.74 -0.76
CA SER A 76 -9.31 -3.10 -0.37
C SER A 76 -8.19 -3.77 0.43
N ALA A 77 -8.55 -4.72 1.31
CA ALA A 77 -7.63 -5.31 2.29
C ALA A 77 -6.86 -4.24 3.10
N ALA A 78 -7.55 -3.18 3.49
CA ALA A 78 -6.96 -1.94 3.99
C ALA A 78 -6.17 -2.11 5.29
N ALA A 79 -6.47 -3.13 6.10
CA ALA A 79 -5.74 -3.42 7.34
C ALA A 79 -4.46 -4.26 7.11
N GLY A 80 -4.14 -4.63 5.86
CA GLY A 80 -2.95 -5.39 5.50
C GLY A 80 -1.67 -4.55 5.47
N ALA A 81 -0.53 -5.18 5.17
CA ALA A 81 0.78 -4.51 5.15
C ALA A 81 0.84 -3.32 4.16
N VAL A 82 0.34 -3.52 2.93
CA VAL A 82 0.29 -2.47 1.90
C VAL A 82 -0.86 -1.50 2.16
N GLY A 83 -2.08 -2.02 2.34
CA GLY A 83 -3.29 -1.20 2.45
C GLY A 83 -3.26 -0.17 3.59
N GLN A 84 -2.66 -0.51 4.74
CA GLN A 84 -2.60 0.40 5.88
C GLN A 84 -1.74 1.63 5.58
N LEU A 85 -0.70 1.47 4.74
CA LEU A 85 0.21 2.53 4.36
C LEU A 85 -0.41 3.40 3.27
N VAL A 86 -1.04 2.78 2.26
CA VAL A 86 -1.78 3.50 1.21
C VAL A 86 -2.82 4.44 1.82
N GLY A 87 -3.61 3.95 2.77
CA GLY A 87 -4.60 4.79 3.43
C GLY A 87 -4.00 5.96 4.18
N GLN A 88 -2.90 5.73 4.91
CA GLN A 88 -2.19 6.81 5.62
C GLN A 88 -1.58 7.84 4.64
N PHE A 89 -0.98 7.39 3.54
CA PHE A 89 -0.47 8.28 2.48
C PHE A 89 -1.60 9.12 1.87
N ALA A 90 -2.76 8.51 1.61
CA ALA A 90 -3.93 9.21 1.12
C ALA A 90 -4.46 10.25 2.12
N LYS A 91 -4.52 9.91 3.42
CA LYS A 91 -4.87 10.88 4.47
C LYS A 91 -3.88 12.05 4.54
N LEU A 92 -2.59 11.78 4.45
CA LEU A 92 -1.55 12.82 4.42
C LEU A 92 -1.63 13.72 3.18
N MET A 93 -2.09 13.18 2.04
CA MET A 93 -2.39 13.94 0.81
C MET A 93 -3.68 14.78 0.90
N GLY A 94 -4.45 14.66 1.99
CA GLY A 94 -5.72 15.34 2.17
C GLY A 94 -6.85 14.74 1.35
N CYS A 95 -6.80 13.43 1.10
CA CYS A 95 -7.88 12.67 0.50
C CYS A 95 -8.92 12.23 1.54
N TYR A 96 -10.12 11.94 1.06
CA TYR A 96 -11.12 11.17 1.81
C TYR A 96 -10.89 9.68 1.54
N VAL A 97 -10.80 8.87 2.58
CA VAL A 97 -10.30 7.49 2.49
C VAL A 97 -11.27 6.52 3.15
N VAL A 98 -11.70 5.52 2.38
CA VAL A 98 -12.51 4.39 2.86
C VAL A 98 -11.76 3.09 2.70
N GLY A 99 -11.84 2.21 3.69
CA GLY A 99 -11.16 0.91 3.67
C GLY A 99 -12.10 -0.27 3.88
N SER A 100 -11.86 -1.39 3.20
CA SER A 100 -12.52 -2.66 3.53
C SER A 100 -11.58 -3.62 4.25
N ALA A 101 -12.10 -4.31 5.26
CA ALA A 101 -11.39 -5.35 6.00
C ALA A 101 -12.33 -6.51 6.37
N GLY A 102 -11.78 -7.62 6.85
CA GLY A 102 -12.54 -8.87 7.06
C GLY A 102 -12.95 -9.17 8.51
N SER A 103 -12.88 -8.20 9.43
CA SER A 103 -13.32 -8.34 10.82
C SER A 103 -13.57 -6.97 11.46
N GLN A 104 -14.42 -6.92 12.50
CA GLN A 104 -14.71 -5.72 13.28
C GLN A 104 -13.44 -5.11 13.91
N GLU A 105 -12.55 -5.94 14.46
CA GLU A 105 -11.26 -5.48 15.01
C GLU A 105 -10.41 -4.72 13.98
N LYS A 106 -10.37 -5.21 12.73
CA LYS A 106 -9.63 -4.54 11.65
C LYS A 106 -10.31 -3.25 11.21
N PHE A 107 -11.64 -3.20 11.24
CA PHE A 107 -12.39 -1.97 11.03
C PHE A 107 -12.04 -0.92 12.09
N ASP A 108 -12.02 -1.31 13.37
CA ASP A 108 -11.69 -0.40 14.46
C ASP A 108 -10.25 0.09 14.36
N LEU A 109 -9.33 -0.78 13.94
CA LEU A 109 -7.94 -0.42 13.66
C LEU A 109 -7.83 0.64 12.56
N LEU A 110 -8.56 0.46 11.45
CA LEU A 110 -8.56 1.41 10.32
C LEU A 110 -9.03 2.79 10.75
N LYS A 111 -10.14 2.85 11.48
CA LYS A 111 -10.73 4.12 11.90
C LYS A 111 -9.92 4.79 13.01
N ASN A 112 -9.61 4.05 14.07
CA ASN A 112 -9.08 4.63 15.31
C ASN A 112 -7.56 4.80 15.29
N LYS A 113 -6.83 3.94 14.57
CA LYS A 113 -5.36 3.98 14.53
C LYS A 113 -4.82 4.58 13.24
N PHE A 114 -5.38 4.20 12.10
CA PHE A 114 -4.87 4.61 10.78
C PHE A 114 -5.56 5.85 10.21
N GLY A 115 -6.63 6.33 10.84
CA GLY A 115 -7.29 7.58 10.49
C GLY A 115 -8.12 7.54 9.20
N PHE A 116 -8.59 6.36 8.80
CA PHE A 116 -9.56 6.23 7.71
C PHE A 116 -10.87 6.93 8.09
N ASP A 117 -11.52 7.59 7.12
CA ASP A 117 -12.76 8.33 7.37
C ASP A 117 -13.94 7.36 7.59
N VAL A 118 -13.98 6.31 6.76
CA VAL A 118 -14.95 5.21 6.86
C VAL A 118 -14.22 3.89 6.66
N ALA A 119 -14.73 2.84 7.27
CA ALA A 119 -14.34 1.48 6.92
C ALA A 119 -15.59 0.60 6.88
N PHE A 120 -15.50 -0.62 6.35
CA PHE A 120 -16.57 -1.61 6.50
C PHE A 120 -16.03 -3.04 6.49
N ASN A 121 -16.75 -3.95 7.15
CA ASN A 121 -16.45 -5.38 7.12
C ASN A 121 -17.09 -6.02 5.90
N TYR A 122 -16.32 -6.30 4.84
CA TYR A 122 -16.88 -6.82 3.59
C TYR A 122 -17.56 -8.19 3.73
N LYS A 123 -17.29 -8.94 4.81
CA LYS A 123 -17.92 -10.24 5.07
C LYS A 123 -19.34 -10.13 5.62
N GLU A 124 -19.69 -8.98 6.19
CA GLU A 124 -21.02 -8.71 6.74
C GLU A 124 -21.93 -7.98 5.73
N GLU A 125 -21.37 -7.61 4.58
CA GLU A 125 -22.10 -6.93 3.51
C GLU A 125 -22.72 -7.95 2.55
N HIS A 126 -24.05 -7.95 2.46
CA HIS A 126 -24.78 -8.74 1.46
C HIS A 126 -24.69 -8.14 0.06
N ASP A 127 -24.46 -6.83 -0.04
CA ASP A 127 -24.36 -6.08 -1.28
C ASP A 127 -23.19 -5.08 -1.20
N LEU A 128 -22.13 -5.39 -1.93
CA LEU A 128 -20.92 -4.55 -1.98
C LEU A 128 -21.16 -3.21 -2.71
N ASP A 129 -22.05 -3.17 -3.70
CA ASP A 129 -22.39 -1.91 -4.40
C ASP A 129 -23.09 -0.95 -3.44
N ALA A 130 -24.07 -1.46 -2.68
CA ALA A 130 -24.72 -0.68 -1.64
C ALA A 130 -23.74 -0.21 -0.54
N ALA A 131 -22.81 -1.07 -0.12
CA ALA A 131 -21.80 -0.72 0.87
C ALA A 131 -20.86 0.40 0.38
N LEU A 132 -20.41 0.32 -0.88
CA LEU A 132 -19.58 1.35 -1.50
C LEU A 132 -20.33 2.68 -1.62
N LYS A 133 -21.60 2.68 -2.04
CA LYS A 133 -22.41 3.92 -2.12
C LYS A 133 -22.61 4.60 -0.77
N ARG A 134 -22.72 3.84 0.33
CA ARG A 134 -22.77 4.43 1.68
C ARG A 134 -21.49 5.16 2.05
N GLY A 135 -20.33 4.60 1.68
CA GLY A 135 -19.03 5.23 1.91
C GLY A 135 -18.68 6.33 0.91
N PHE A 136 -19.22 6.25 -0.31
CA PHE A 136 -18.91 7.10 -1.46
C PHE A 136 -20.19 7.55 -2.17
N PRO A 137 -21.00 8.43 -1.57
CA PRO A 137 -22.21 8.94 -2.22
C PRO A 137 -21.93 9.67 -3.54
N GLU A 138 -20.71 10.21 -3.70
CA GLU A 138 -20.24 10.89 -4.92
C GLU A 138 -19.34 10.01 -5.82
N GLY A 139 -19.17 8.73 -5.47
CA GLY A 139 -18.31 7.77 -6.17
C GLY A 139 -16.82 7.83 -5.79
N ILE A 140 -16.02 6.99 -6.46
CA ILE A 140 -14.62 6.70 -6.12
C ILE A 140 -13.68 7.30 -7.18
N ASP A 141 -12.76 8.15 -6.76
CA ASP A 141 -11.71 8.69 -7.63
C ASP A 141 -10.59 7.67 -7.81
N ILE A 142 -10.12 7.06 -6.72
CA ILE A 142 -8.98 6.13 -6.74
C ILE A 142 -9.39 4.84 -6.04
N TYR A 143 -9.16 3.71 -6.69
CA TYR A 143 -9.20 2.39 -6.06
C TYR A 143 -7.80 1.78 -6.02
N PHE A 144 -7.31 1.49 -4.82
CA PHE A 144 -6.12 0.68 -4.64
C PHE A 144 -6.55 -0.77 -4.42
N ASP A 145 -6.40 -1.60 -5.45
CA ASP A 145 -6.91 -2.96 -5.48
C ASP A 145 -5.87 -3.98 -5.01
N ASN A 146 -6.13 -4.59 -3.86
CA ASN A 146 -5.37 -5.70 -3.31
C ASN A 146 -6.12 -7.04 -3.41
N VAL A 147 -7.38 -7.04 -3.88
CA VAL A 147 -8.31 -8.15 -3.69
C VAL A 147 -8.85 -8.72 -5.00
N GLY A 148 -9.20 -7.89 -5.97
CA GLY A 148 -9.85 -8.33 -7.21
C GLY A 148 -11.28 -8.87 -7.00
N GLY A 149 -11.72 -9.72 -7.92
CA GLY A 149 -12.99 -10.46 -7.84
C GLY A 149 -14.22 -9.56 -7.68
N LYS A 150 -15.17 -10.02 -6.85
CA LYS A 150 -16.44 -9.31 -6.60
C LYS A 150 -16.27 -7.88 -6.09
N MET A 151 -15.20 -7.59 -5.35
CA MET A 151 -14.92 -6.23 -4.89
C MET A 151 -14.57 -5.31 -6.06
N LEU A 152 -13.68 -5.74 -6.96
CA LEU A 152 -13.35 -4.98 -8.17
C LEU A 152 -14.59 -4.76 -9.04
N ASP A 153 -15.41 -5.81 -9.21
CA ASP A 153 -16.62 -5.73 -10.02
C ASP A 153 -17.63 -4.72 -9.48
N ALA A 154 -17.78 -4.64 -8.15
CA ALA A 154 -18.61 -3.62 -7.48
C ALA A 154 -17.98 -2.21 -7.55
N VAL A 155 -16.66 -2.10 -7.43
CA VAL A 155 -15.97 -0.79 -7.53
C VAL A 155 -16.12 -0.17 -8.91
N LEU A 156 -16.06 -0.96 -9.99
CA LEU A 156 -16.23 -0.46 -11.36
C LEU A 156 -17.56 0.31 -11.54
N LEU A 157 -18.63 -0.15 -10.89
CA LEU A 157 -19.94 0.53 -10.86
C LEU A 157 -19.90 1.87 -10.12
N ASN A 158 -18.98 2.05 -9.17
CA ASN A 158 -18.89 3.19 -8.27
C ASN A 158 -17.75 4.17 -8.58
N MET A 159 -16.89 3.87 -9.56
CA MET A 159 -15.86 4.81 -9.99
C MET A 159 -16.46 6.13 -10.50
N ARG A 160 -15.74 7.23 -10.28
CA ARG A 160 -15.98 8.54 -10.88
C ARG A 160 -15.38 8.62 -12.28
N ASN A 161 -15.77 9.63 -13.04
CA ASN A 161 -15.16 9.93 -14.33
C ASN A 161 -13.67 10.20 -14.16
N HIS A 162 -12.84 9.64 -15.04
CA HIS A 162 -11.38 9.71 -14.99
C HIS A 162 -10.77 9.12 -13.71
N GLY A 163 -11.51 8.23 -13.05
CA GLY A 163 -11.00 7.47 -11.92
C GLY A 163 -9.81 6.59 -12.28
N ARG A 164 -9.08 6.13 -11.26
CA ARG A 164 -7.89 5.28 -11.42
C ARG A 164 -7.97 4.07 -10.52
N ILE A 165 -7.56 2.93 -11.04
CA ILE A 165 -7.47 1.67 -10.33
C ILE A 165 -6.02 1.19 -10.42
N ALA A 166 -5.33 1.14 -9.29
CA ALA A 166 -4.02 0.51 -9.19
C ALA A 166 -4.21 -0.96 -8.79
N LEU A 167 -3.95 -1.88 -9.72
CA LEU A 167 -4.01 -3.32 -9.49
C LEU A 167 -2.71 -3.78 -8.82
N CYS A 168 -2.69 -3.71 -7.49
CA CYS A 168 -1.56 -4.15 -6.67
C CYS A 168 -1.56 -5.67 -6.45
N GLY A 169 -2.75 -6.27 -6.33
CA GLY A 169 -2.90 -7.70 -6.11
C GLY A 169 -4.36 -8.13 -6.23
N MET A 170 -4.55 -9.43 -6.38
CA MET A 170 -5.89 -10.04 -6.48
C MET A 170 -5.99 -11.23 -5.54
N VAL A 171 -5.79 -10.99 -4.23
CA VAL A 171 -5.65 -12.07 -3.24
C VAL A 171 -6.88 -12.98 -3.15
N SER A 172 -8.07 -12.51 -3.55
CA SER A 172 -9.27 -13.37 -3.58
C SER A 172 -9.21 -14.46 -4.64
N GLN A 173 -8.32 -14.32 -5.63
CA GLN A 173 -8.27 -15.16 -6.83
C GLN A 173 -7.14 -16.20 -6.80
N TYR A 174 -6.08 -15.98 -6.00
CA TYR A 174 -4.83 -16.76 -6.06
C TYR A 174 -4.97 -18.26 -5.81
N ASN A 175 -5.98 -18.67 -5.03
CA ASN A 175 -6.17 -20.07 -4.61
C ASN A 175 -7.42 -20.71 -5.24
N LEU A 176 -8.01 -20.08 -6.26
CA LEU A 176 -9.17 -20.63 -6.97
C LEU A 176 -8.70 -21.45 -8.18
N GLU A 177 -9.31 -22.61 -8.41
CA GLU A 177 -9.09 -23.38 -9.64
C GLU A 177 -9.59 -22.61 -10.88
N GLN A 178 -10.70 -21.88 -10.72
CA GLN A 178 -11.27 -21.01 -11.74
C GLN A 178 -11.48 -19.61 -11.14
N PRO A 179 -10.76 -18.58 -11.62
CA PRO A 179 -10.94 -17.21 -11.17
C PRO A 179 -12.35 -16.68 -11.47
N ASP A 180 -12.85 -15.81 -10.59
CA ASP A 180 -14.07 -15.06 -10.80
C ASP A 180 -13.92 -14.11 -12.00
N GLY A 181 -14.92 -14.07 -12.88
CA GLY A 181 -14.99 -13.10 -13.98
C GLY A 181 -15.32 -11.69 -13.47
N VAL A 182 -14.68 -10.68 -14.06
CA VAL A 182 -15.02 -9.26 -13.89
C VAL A 182 -15.97 -8.84 -15.02
N ASN A 183 -17.21 -8.51 -14.68
CA ASN A 183 -18.30 -8.34 -15.64
C ASN A 183 -18.59 -6.86 -15.98
N ASN A 184 -18.13 -5.93 -15.14
CA ASN A 184 -18.45 -4.50 -15.26
C ASN A 184 -17.40 -3.65 -16.00
N LEU A 185 -16.53 -4.27 -16.81
CA LEU A 185 -15.43 -3.59 -17.52
C LEU A 185 -15.89 -2.47 -18.46
N MET A 186 -17.13 -2.50 -18.96
CA MET A 186 -17.69 -1.40 -19.77
C MET A 186 -17.69 -0.05 -19.04
N ASN A 187 -17.66 -0.04 -17.70
CA ASN A 187 -17.50 1.19 -16.92
C ASN A 187 -16.15 1.87 -17.16
N LEU A 188 -15.11 1.13 -17.54
CA LEU A 188 -13.83 1.73 -17.92
C LEU A 188 -14.00 2.66 -19.12
N VAL A 189 -14.79 2.24 -20.11
CA VAL A 189 -15.12 3.05 -21.29
C VAL A 189 -16.04 4.20 -20.89
N TYR A 190 -17.16 3.91 -20.23
CA TYR A 190 -18.16 4.93 -19.93
C TYR A 190 -17.67 6.00 -18.99
N LYS A 191 -16.70 5.72 -18.14
CA LYS A 191 -16.16 6.65 -17.15
C LYS A 191 -14.73 7.08 -17.47
N ARG A 192 -14.11 6.53 -18.52
CA ARG A 192 -12.70 6.80 -18.89
C ARG A 192 -11.73 6.50 -17.74
N VAL A 193 -11.97 5.40 -17.05
CA VAL A 193 -11.16 4.97 -15.91
C VAL A 193 -9.88 4.32 -16.42
N ARG A 194 -8.74 4.68 -15.83
CA ARG A 194 -7.48 3.96 -16.03
C ARG A 194 -7.38 2.82 -15.03
N MET A 195 -7.15 1.60 -15.52
CA MET A 195 -6.92 0.43 -14.68
C MET A 195 -5.57 -0.17 -15.05
N GLU A 196 -4.63 -0.16 -14.10
CA GLU A 196 -3.22 -0.41 -14.37
C GLU A 196 -2.60 -1.29 -13.28
N GLY A 197 -2.00 -2.40 -13.71
CA GLY A 197 -1.18 -3.25 -12.86
C GLY A 197 0.25 -2.73 -12.76
N PHE A 198 0.90 -3.01 -11.66
CA PHE A 198 2.30 -2.66 -11.44
C PHE A 198 2.99 -3.73 -10.61
N VAL A 199 4.30 -3.87 -10.80
CA VAL A 199 5.15 -4.78 -10.03
C VAL A 199 6.20 -3.95 -9.31
N VAL A 200 6.27 -4.10 -7.98
CA VAL A 200 7.13 -3.25 -7.14
C VAL A 200 8.61 -3.33 -7.49
N PHE A 201 9.06 -4.46 -8.06
CA PHE A 201 10.45 -4.63 -8.49
C PHE A 201 10.88 -3.64 -9.57
N ASP A 202 9.97 -3.19 -10.42
CA ASP A 202 10.23 -2.13 -11.41
C ASP A 202 10.52 -0.77 -10.74
N TYR A 203 10.18 -0.64 -9.46
CA TYR A 203 10.37 0.57 -8.65
C TYR A 203 11.56 0.48 -7.70
N ASN A 204 12.33 -0.61 -7.70
CA ASN A 204 13.57 -0.74 -6.92
C ASN A 204 14.54 0.44 -7.10
N PRO A 205 14.75 1.00 -8.32
CA PRO A 205 15.60 2.18 -8.50
C PRO A 205 15.14 3.44 -7.74
N PHE A 206 13.87 3.49 -7.31
CA PHE A 206 13.30 4.60 -6.56
C PHE A 206 13.26 4.35 -5.04
N TYR A 207 13.84 3.25 -4.56
CA TYR A 207 13.81 2.88 -3.14
C TYR A 207 14.43 3.97 -2.23
N SER A 208 15.51 4.63 -2.66
CA SER A 208 16.11 5.74 -1.91
C SER A 208 15.14 6.92 -1.73
N LYS A 209 14.46 7.34 -2.81
CA LYS A 209 13.42 8.38 -2.78
C LYS A 209 12.24 7.99 -1.88
N PHE A 210 11.88 6.71 -1.87
CA PHE A 210 10.88 6.20 -0.95
C PHE A 210 11.32 6.34 0.52
N LEU A 211 12.56 5.96 0.85
CA LEU A 211 13.09 6.10 2.21
C LEU A 211 13.15 7.56 2.66
N GLU A 212 13.50 8.50 1.78
CA GLU A 212 13.45 9.94 2.07
C GLU A 212 12.04 10.42 2.45
N THR A 213 11.00 9.76 1.96
CA THR A 213 9.60 10.07 2.26
C THR A 213 9.12 9.34 3.53
N ALA A 214 9.43 8.05 3.66
CA ALA A 214 8.93 7.19 4.72
C ALA A 214 9.67 7.39 6.06
N CYS A 215 10.99 7.49 6.04
CA CYS A 215 11.80 7.60 7.26
C CYS A 215 11.42 8.83 8.11
N PRO A 216 11.31 10.06 7.57
CA PRO A 216 10.91 11.23 8.36
C PRO A 216 9.53 11.11 9.01
N ALA A 217 8.61 10.33 8.41
CA ALA A 217 7.28 10.09 8.97
C ALA A 217 7.32 9.10 10.15
N LEU A 218 8.31 8.20 10.18
CA LEU A 218 8.54 7.23 11.25
C LEU A 218 9.20 7.83 12.49
N TYR A 219 9.97 8.90 12.33
CA TYR A 219 10.51 9.65 13.45
C TYR A 219 9.46 10.67 13.89
N PRO A 220 8.66 10.40 14.95
CA PRO A 220 7.81 11.43 15.51
C PRO A 220 8.72 12.62 15.80
N ARG A 221 8.41 13.76 15.17
CA ARG A 221 9.20 14.99 15.26
C ARG A 221 9.76 15.13 16.67
N ARG A 222 11.08 15.35 16.81
CA ARG A 222 11.65 16.17 17.89
C ARG A 222 11.04 17.58 17.82
N LYS A 223 9.72 17.69 17.98
CA LYS A 223 8.99 18.93 18.22
C LYS A 223 9.14 19.19 19.71
N ASN A 224 10.27 19.80 20.10
CA ASN A 224 10.45 20.66 21.31
C ASN A 224 11.92 20.76 21.77
N SER A 225 12.89 21.11 20.91
CA SER A 225 14.22 21.51 21.45
C SER A 225 14.99 22.61 20.72
N LEU A 226 14.44 23.28 19.69
CA LEU A 226 15.15 24.37 19.00
C LEU A 226 14.40 25.71 18.89
N ARG A 227 13.27 25.88 19.59
CA ARG A 227 12.71 27.21 19.86
C ARG A 227 13.06 27.62 21.29
N GLY A 228 14.30 28.06 21.49
CA GLY A 228 14.76 28.47 22.81
C GLY A 228 16.24 28.84 22.84
N ARG A 229 16.67 29.74 21.96
CA ARG A 229 17.88 30.54 22.14
C ARG A 229 17.86 31.75 21.17
N CYS A 230 16.98 32.68 21.50
CA CYS A 230 17.17 34.10 21.23
C CYS A 230 16.90 34.81 22.56
N ARG A 231 17.98 35.05 23.29
CA ARG A 231 18.16 36.16 24.21
C ARG A 231 19.57 36.67 23.99
#